data_AF-A0A972QY55-F1
#
_entry.id   AF-A0A972QY55-F1
#
_cell.length_a   1.000
_cell.length_b   1.000
_cell.length_c   1.000
_cell.angle_alpha   90.00
_cell.angle_beta   90.00
_cell.angle_gamma   90.00
#
_symmetry.space_group_name_H-M   'P 1'
#
loop_
_entity.id
_entity.type
_entity.pdbx_description
1 polymer ?
#
loop_
_entity_poly.entity_id
_entity_poly.type
_entity_poly.pdbx_seq_one_letter_code
_entity_poly.pdbx_strand_id
1 'polypeptide(L)'
;MDERQRIKPDKKFVEEVMGRGGDSLKKCYQCSTCTIMCPLSPDNSPFPRKEMIWAQWGLKEKLINDPDIWICQRCGDCSVHCPRDAKPGEVMAALREQVIANCAVPGFLGKAFSSARYLPLLLVIPILLFMAYLWIGGDLHYPNNFIPIHEETELTADVAVGSTVLQVDDVEHFDVGQEIIIKDKNNDETATIASINEEASSITLEESLANTYALEDKAVAGENVIVLDDFIADWHGDIGMFIMFAFVFGVLGLGIRKFWKGLMSSVPETSRTGLTLFQCLVAAVFEIAKHANFTKCESSKKVYYAHLGILYGCIALIGATGITFLLHYLAGMHSPWGILSATKIFAIIGTALVSAGLFLAIYRRLADPDAGKSSLGDWFLLIMLSLAVLSGLATWLIRVSEWEAGTYWVYLIHLVFMFEFFIYLPFSKAAHIFYRLTASTWTYYTGRGL
;
A
#
# COMPACT_ATOMS: atom_id res chain seq x y z
N MET A 1 -51.08 -10.36 -10.49
CA MET A 1 -51.34 -11.03 -9.20
C MET A 1 -50.05 -11.72 -8.84
N ASP A 2 -49.32 -11.15 -7.90
CA ASP A 2 -47.91 -11.44 -7.65
C ASP A 2 -47.74 -12.87 -7.12
N GLU A 3 -46.83 -13.65 -7.70
CA GLU A 3 -46.49 -14.98 -7.19
C GLU A 3 -46.00 -14.83 -5.75
N ARG A 4 -46.70 -15.46 -4.80
CA ARG A 4 -46.26 -15.47 -3.39
C ARG A 4 -44.91 -16.19 -3.29
N GLN A 5 -43.82 -15.43 -3.33
CA GLN A 5 -42.48 -15.97 -3.21
C GLN A 5 -42.22 -16.34 -1.74
N ARG A 6 -41.99 -17.63 -1.46
CA ARG A 6 -41.58 -18.09 -0.13
C ARG A 6 -40.14 -17.63 0.14
N ILE A 7 -40.00 -16.60 0.97
CA ILE A 7 -38.70 -16.15 1.45
C ILE A 7 -38.18 -17.15 2.49
N LYS A 8 -36.96 -17.65 2.31
CA LYS A 8 -36.24 -18.45 3.31
C LYS A 8 -35.11 -17.62 3.92
N PRO A 9 -35.27 -17.10 5.15
CA PRO A 9 -34.22 -16.35 5.81
C PRO A 9 -32.95 -17.15 6.06
N ASP A 10 -31.79 -16.59 5.72
CA ASP A 10 -30.48 -17.14 6.12
C ASP A 10 -30.06 -16.55 7.47
N LYS A 11 -30.31 -17.30 8.55
CA LYS A 11 -29.96 -16.88 9.92
C LYS A 11 -28.45 -16.70 10.10
N LYS A 12 -27.65 -17.56 9.48
CA LYS A 12 -26.18 -17.50 9.60
C LYS A 12 -25.65 -16.23 8.98
N PHE A 13 -26.14 -15.85 7.80
CA PHE A 13 -25.78 -14.58 7.18
C PHE A 13 -26.12 -13.38 8.07
N VAL A 14 -27.28 -13.38 8.72
CA VAL A 14 -27.66 -12.31 9.67
C VAL A 14 -26.66 -12.23 10.83
N GLU A 15 -26.32 -13.36 11.44
CA GLU A 15 -25.34 -13.43 12.53
C GLU A 15 -23.95 -12.92 12.08
N GLU A 16 -23.53 -13.29 10.87
CA GLU A 16 -22.26 -12.82 10.31
C GLU A 16 -22.28 -11.30 10.05
N VAL A 17 -23.39 -10.70 9.58
CA VAL A 17 -23.53 -9.23 9.44
C VAL A 17 -23.47 -8.56 10.81
N MET A 18 -24.17 -9.11 11.80
CA MET A 18 -24.15 -8.59 13.18
C MET A 18 -22.74 -8.65 13.78
N GLY A 19 -22.01 -9.75 13.57
CA GLY A 19 -20.63 -9.94 14.03
C GLY A 19 -19.62 -8.97 13.41
N ARG A 20 -19.94 -8.37 12.25
CA ARG A 20 -19.10 -7.36 11.58
C ARG A 20 -19.47 -5.91 11.91
N GLY A 21 -20.27 -5.69 12.96
CA GLY A 21 -20.68 -4.36 13.42
C GLY A 21 -22.02 -3.88 12.87
N GLY A 22 -22.79 -4.75 12.19
CA GLY A 22 -24.16 -4.46 11.75
C GLY A 22 -25.24 -4.84 12.77
N ASP A 23 -24.93 -4.95 14.05
CA ASP A 23 -25.82 -5.51 15.09
C ASP A 23 -27.15 -4.75 15.25
N SER A 24 -27.17 -3.47 14.89
CA SER A 24 -28.34 -2.60 14.91
C SER A 24 -29.38 -2.91 13.83
N LEU A 25 -29.09 -3.79 12.87
CA LEU A 25 -29.98 -4.10 11.73
C LEU A 25 -31.39 -4.47 12.19
N LYS A 26 -31.52 -5.18 13.33
CA LYS A 26 -32.80 -5.62 13.90
C LYS A 26 -33.64 -4.51 14.54
N LYS A 27 -33.09 -3.31 14.75
CA LYS A 27 -33.82 -2.16 15.30
C LYS A 27 -34.68 -1.44 14.25
N CYS A 28 -34.40 -1.66 12.96
CA CYS A 28 -35.01 -0.92 11.86
C CYS A 28 -36.47 -1.35 11.63
N TYR A 29 -37.37 -0.37 11.62
CA TYR A 29 -38.82 -0.53 11.44
C TYR A 29 -39.33 0.10 10.12
N GLN A 30 -38.42 0.37 9.18
CA GLN A 30 -38.73 0.76 7.79
C GLN A 30 -39.41 2.13 7.60
N CYS A 31 -39.10 3.13 8.43
CA CYS A 31 -39.65 4.49 8.33
C CYS A 31 -39.14 5.38 7.17
N SER A 32 -38.17 4.91 6.37
CA SER A 32 -37.59 5.63 5.21
C SER A 32 -36.79 6.90 5.49
N THR A 33 -36.62 7.36 6.73
CA THR A 33 -35.79 8.55 7.04
C THR A 33 -34.42 8.46 6.38
N CYS A 34 -33.71 7.33 6.55
CA CYS A 34 -32.38 7.14 5.95
C CYS A 34 -32.32 7.29 4.41
N THR A 35 -33.42 7.06 3.70
CA THR A 35 -33.50 7.19 2.24
C THR A 35 -33.70 8.64 1.83
N ILE A 36 -34.64 9.33 2.45
CA ILE A 36 -34.98 10.72 2.12
C ILE A 36 -33.78 11.66 2.36
N MET A 37 -33.00 11.36 3.38
CA MET A 37 -31.87 12.20 3.80
C MET A 37 -30.61 11.94 2.97
N CYS A 38 -30.57 10.86 2.18
CA CYS A 38 -29.38 10.46 1.44
C CYS A 38 -29.37 11.12 0.06
N PRO A 39 -28.44 12.04 -0.23
CA PRO A 39 -28.38 12.73 -1.53
C PRO A 39 -27.92 11.83 -2.68
N LEU A 40 -27.50 10.60 -2.37
CA LEU A 40 -27.08 9.60 -3.35
C LEU A 40 -28.19 8.61 -3.67
N SER A 41 -29.30 8.61 -2.93
CA SER A 41 -30.39 7.67 -3.14
C SER A 41 -31.14 8.00 -4.44
N PRO A 42 -31.13 7.13 -5.45
CA PRO A 42 -31.84 7.37 -6.70
C PRO A 42 -33.35 7.16 -6.54
N ASP A 43 -34.15 7.89 -7.31
CA ASP A 43 -35.62 7.85 -7.25
C ASP A 43 -36.18 6.48 -7.63
N ASN A 44 -35.59 5.85 -8.66
CA ASN A 44 -36.03 4.55 -9.19
C ASN A 44 -35.58 3.35 -8.34
N SER A 45 -34.61 3.54 -7.44
CA SER A 45 -34.01 2.44 -6.67
C SER A 45 -33.51 2.88 -5.28
N PRO A 46 -34.40 3.41 -4.42
CA PRO A 46 -34.00 4.05 -3.17
C PRO A 46 -33.23 3.13 -2.21
N PHE A 47 -32.22 3.68 -1.54
CA PHE A 47 -31.40 3.02 -0.51
C PHE A 47 -31.22 3.96 0.70
N PRO A 48 -30.73 3.55 1.89
CA PRO A 48 -30.37 2.20 2.34
C PRO A 48 -31.55 1.41 2.96
N ARG A 49 -32.80 1.92 2.88
CA ARG A 49 -33.94 1.32 3.59
C ARG A 49 -34.18 -0.14 3.19
N LYS A 50 -34.09 -0.46 1.89
CA LYS A 50 -34.34 -1.81 1.37
C LYS A 50 -33.25 -2.80 1.82
N GLU A 51 -32.01 -2.34 1.90
CA GLU A 51 -30.86 -3.10 2.36
C GLU A 51 -31.01 -3.42 3.85
N MET A 52 -31.53 -2.47 4.64
CA MET A 52 -31.83 -2.71 6.06
C MET A 52 -32.84 -3.85 6.25
N ILE A 53 -33.92 -3.93 5.45
CA ILE A 53 -34.89 -5.03 5.60
C ILE A 53 -34.35 -6.35 5.02
N TRP A 54 -33.61 -6.29 3.92
CA TRP A 54 -32.95 -7.47 3.37
C TRP A 54 -31.94 -8.05 4.35
N ALA A 55 -31.21 -7.20 5.08
CA ALA A 55 -30.28 -7.61 6.13
C ALA A 55 -31.05 -8.23 7.32
N GLN A 56 -32.19 -7.65 7.72
CA GLN A 56 -33.04 -8.22 8.77
C GLN A 56 -33.57 -9.61 8.44
N TRP A 57 -33.97 -9.83 7.18
CA TRP A 57 -34.51 -11.10 6.71
C TRP A 57 -33.44 -12.07 6.24
N GLY A 58 -32.16 -11.69 6.23
CA GLY A 58 -31.08 -12.56 5.78
C GLY A 58 -31.17 -12.89 4.28
N LEU A 59 -31.56 -11.92 3.44
CA LEU A 59 -31.63 -12.08 1.99
C LEU A 59 -30.24 -11.94 1.36
N LYS A 60 -29.36 -12.88 1.68
CA LYS A 60 -27.94 -12.87 1.29
C LYS A 60 -27.77 -12.61 -0.21
N GLU A 61 -28.43 -13.39 -1.06
CA GLU A 61 -28.28 -13.30 -2.52
C GLU A 61 -28.72 -11.97 -3.11
N LYS A 62 -29.69 -11.28 -2.49
CA LYS A 62 -30.06 -9.92 -2.91
C LYS A 62 -28.98 -8.92 -2.54
N LEU A 63 -28.45 -9.02 -1.32
CA LEU A 63 -27.46 -8.08 -0.79
C LEU A 63 -26.09 -8.23 -1.46
N ILE A 64 -25.56 -9.45 -1.59
CA ILE A 64 -24.21 -9.64 -2.17
C ILE A 64 -24.12 -9.19 -3.64
N ASN A 65 -25.25 -9.09 -4.32
CA ASN A 65 -25.39 -8.69 -5.71
C ASN A 65 -26.04 -7.29 -5.84
N ASP A 66 -26.00 -6.48 -4.78
CA ASP A 66 -26.57 -5.14 -4.78
C ASP A 66 -25.48 -4.07 -4.99
N PRO A 67 -25.54 -3.26 -6.06
CA PRO A 67 -24.58 -2.17 -6.28
C PRO A 67 -24.67 -1.07 -5.21
N ASP A 68 -25.82 -0.90 -4.56
CA ASP A 68 -26.10 0.23 -3.66
C ASP A 68 -25.22 0.20 -2.39
N ILE A 69 -24.77 -1.00 -2.01
CA ILE A 69 -23.73 -1.23 -1.00
C ILE A 69 -22.44 -0.45 -1.32
N TRP A 70 -22.10 -0.32 -2.61
CA TRP A 70 -20.89 0.34 -3.10
C TRP A 70 -21.08 1.80 -3.50
N ILE A 71 -22.31 2.23 -3.78
CA ILE A 71 -22.66 3.65 -3.99
C ILE A 71 -22.59 4.40 -2.65
N CYS A 72 -23.07 3.77 -1.58
CA CYS A 72 -23.03 4.34 -0.24
C CYS A 72 -21.59 4.72 0.14
N GLN A 73 -21.39 5.94 0.66
CA GLN A 73 -20.07 6.45 1.09
C GLN A 73 -19.77 6.24 2.57
N ARG A 74 -20.73 5.70 3.34
CA ARG A 74 -20.66 5.62 4.81
C ARG A 74 -20.38 7.00 5.44
N CYS A 75 -21.09 8.04 5.00
CA CYS A 75 -20.96 9.38 5.60
C CYS A 75 -21.43 9.42 7.06
N GLY A 76 -22.51 8.70 7.38
CA GLY A 76 -23.08 8.61 8.72
C GLY A 76 -24.38 9.40 8.93
N ASP A 77 -24.77 10.27 7.98
CA ASP A 77 -26.00 11.10 8.10
C ASP A 77 -27.25 10.26 8.40
N CYS A 78 -27.39 9.12 7.72
CA CYS A 78 -28.50 8.19 7.92
C CYS A 78 -28.51 7.53 9.30
N SER A 79 -27.35 7.41 9.95
CA SER A 79 -27.20 6.86 11.30
C SER A 79 -27.53 7.88 12.37
N VAL A 80 -27.09 9.13 12.17
CA VAL A 80 -27.39 10.26 13.09
C VAL A 80 -28.90 10.53 13.15
N HIS A 81 -29.58 10.52 12.01
CA HIS A 81 -31.00 10.88 11.92
C HIS A 81 -31.95 9.69 12.11
N CYS A 82 -31.45 8.49 12.39
CA CYS A 82 -32.31 7.32 12.57
C CYS A 82 -33.07 7.39 13.90
N PRO A 83 -34.42 7.48 13.92
CA PRO A 83 -35.19 7.63 15.16
C PRO A 83 -35.17 6.37 16.05
N ARG A 84 -34.69 5.23 15.52
CA ARG A 84 -34.53 3.97 16.26
C ARG A 84 -33.08 3.63 16.55
N ASP A 85 -32.16 4.53 16.22
CA ASP A 85 -30.73 4.29 16.37
C ASP A 85 -30.30 2.96 15.72
N ALA A 86 -30.84 2.70 14.51
CA ALA A 86 -30.59 1.47 13.75
C ALA A 86 -29.29 1.52 12.93
N LYS A 87 -28.52 2.61 13.06
CA LYS A 87 -27.18 2.82 12.50
C LYS A 87 -27.00 2.27 11.06
N PRO A 88 -27.77 2.74 10.05
CA PRO A 88 -27.72 2.16 8.71
C PRO A 88 -26.35 2.27 8.04
N GLY A 89 -25.56 3.30 8.33
CA GLY A 89 -24.21 3.46 7.79
C GLY A 89 -23.28 2.30 8.18
N GLU A 90 -23.37 1.84 9.42
CA GLU A 90 -22.62 0.72 9.99
C GLU A 90 -23.09 -0.62 9.40
N VAL A 91 -24.40 -0.80 9.23
CA VAL A 91 -24.94 -1.98 8.53
C VAL A 91 -24.44 -2.04 7.09
N MET A 92 -24.46 -0.93 6.34
CA MET A 92 -23.91 -0.86 4.98
C MET A 92 -22.41 -1.17 4.94
N ALA A 93 -21.65 -0.74 5.96
CA ALA A 93 -20.23 -1.06 6.08
C ALA A 93 -19.99 -2.56 6.35
N ALA A 94 -20.78 -3.17 7.24
CA ALA A 94 -20.73 -4.61 7.50
C ALA A 94 -21.11 -5.43 6.26
N LEU A 95 -22.11 -4.97 5.50
CA LEU A 95 -22.52 -5.59 4.23
C LEU A 95 -21.42 -5.53 3.18
N ARG A 96 -20.69 -4.41 3.02
CA ARG A 96 -19.50 -4.36 2.14
C ARG A 96 -18.48 -5.43 2.49
N GLU A 97 -18.19 -5.58 3.78
CA GLU A 97 -17.23 -6.57 4.26
C GLU A 97 -17.71 -8.00 3.96
N GLN A 98 -19.03 -8.25 4.00
CA GLN A 98 -19.63 -9.51 3.55
C GLN A 98 -19.48 -9.74 2.04
N VAL A 99 -19.67 -8.71 1.22
CA VAL A 99 -19.47 -8.83 -0.24
C VAL A 99 -18.02 -9.20 -0.56
N ILE A 100 -17.05 -8.53 0.07
CA ILE A 100 -15.62 -8.84 -0.09
C ILE A 100 -15.34 -10.29 0.33
N ALA A 101 -15.78 -10.69 1.53
CA ALA A 101 -15.57 -12.05 2.03
C ALA A 101 -16.24 -13.13 1.17
N ASN A 102 -17.40 -12.82 0.58
CA ASN A 102 -18.11 -13.74 -0.32
C ASN A 102 -17.43 -13.83 -1.70
N CYS A 103 -16.82 -12.75 -2.18
CA CYS A 103 -16.12 -12.71 -3.47
C CYS A 103 -14.67 -13.19 -3.38
N ALA A 104 -14.08 -13.23 -2.19
CA ALA A 104 -12.72 -13.70 -1.94
C ALA A 104 -12.44 -15.09 -2.53
N VAL A 105 -11.29 -15.21 -3.20
CA VAL A 105 -10.74 -16.48 -3.69
C VAL A 105 -9.32 -16.64 -3.15
N PRO A 106 -9.01 -17.68 -2.36
CA PRO A 106 -9.92 -18.72 -1.88
C PRO A 106 -10.88 -18.21 -0.79
N GLY A 107 -12.11 -18.74 -0.79
CA GLY A 107 -13.19 -18.22 0.08
C GLY A 107 -12.98 -18.40 1.59
N PHE A 108 -12.08 -19.29 2.01
CA PHE A 108 -11.74 -19.43 3.43
C PHE A 108 -10.92 -18.24 3.95
N LEU A 109 -10.10 -17.62 3.10
CA LEU A 109 -9.24 -16.51 3.50
C LEU A 109 -10.05 -15.24 3.77
N GLY A 110 -11.09 -14.98 2.97
CA GLY A 110 -12.05 -13.90 3.22
C GLY A 110 -12.84 -14.07 4.53
N LYS A 111 -13.06 -15.31 4.98
CA LYS A 111 -13.65 -15.59 6.29
C LYS A 111 -12.64 -15.45 7.43
N ALA A 112 -11.40 -15.89 7.22
CA ALA A 112 -10.34 -15.79 8.22
C ALA A 112 -10.08 -14.33 8.61
N PHE A 113 -9.98 -13.43 7.63
CA PHE A 113 -9.74 -12.00 7.84
C PHE A 113 -10.81 -11.31 8.70
N SER A 114 -12.01 -11.90 8.76
CA SER A 114 -13.14 -11.37 9.52
C SER A 114 -13.26 -11.88 10.96
N SER A 115 -12.35 -12.75 11.38
CA SER A 115 -12.42 -13.40 12.68
C SER A 115 -11.11 -13.24 13.45
N ALA A 116 -11.21 -12.65 14.65
CA ALA A 116 -10.08 -12.44 15.56
C ALA A 116 -9.27 -13.71 15.84
N ARG A 117 -9.93 -14.88 15.80
CA ARG A 117 -9.32 -16.18 16.06
C ARG A 117 -8.17 -16.50 15.11
N TYR A 118 -8.29 -16.10 13.84
CA TYR A 118 -7.28 -16.42 12.82
C TYR A 118 -6.21 -15.34 12.70
N LEU A 119 -6.28 -14.26 13.49
CA LEU A 119 -5.36 -13.14 13.37
C LEU A 119 -3.88 -13.53 13.57
N PRO A 120 -3.50 -14.36 14.58
CA PRO A 120 -2.10 -14.79 14.71
C PRO A 120 -1.64 -15.62 13.50
N LEU A 121 -2.52 -16.47 12.97
CA LEU A 121 -2.22 -17.31 11.82
C LEU A 121 -2.03 -16.47 10.54
N LEU A 122 -2.84 -15.42 10.38
CA LEU A 122 -2.71 -14.47 9.27
C LEU A 122 -1.40 -13.67 9.36
N LEU A 123 -0.84 -13.42 10.54
CA LEU A 123 0.46 -12.75 10.61
C LEU A 123 1.63 -13.72 10.46
N VAL A 124 1.53 -14.94 10.99
CA VAL A 124 2.69 -15.86 11.02
C VAL A 124 2.87 -16.58 9.69
N ILE A 125 1.80 -17.00 9.00
CA ILE A 125 1.94 -17.77 7.76
C ILE A 125 2.69 -16.99 6.67
N PRO A 126 2.30 -15.74 6.31
CA PRO A 126 2.96 -15.06 5.22
C PRO A 126 4.40 -14.65 5.58
N ILE A 127 4.68 -14.29 6.85
CA ILE A 127 6.05 -14.16 7.35
C ILE A 127 6.86 -15.44 7.07
N LEU A 128 6.36 -16.61 7.47
CA LEU A 128 7.07 -17.87 7.25
C LEU A 128 7.27 -18.18 5.76
N LEU A 129 6.28 -17.87 4.91
CA LEU A 129 6.40 -18.02 3.46
C LEU A 129 7.45 -17.09 2.88
N PHE A 130 7.49 -15.83 3.32
CA PHE A 130 8.46 -14.83 2.88
C PHE A 130 9.87 -15.20 3.35
N MET A 131 10.03 -15.61 4.61
CA MET A 131 11.32 -16.07 5.14
C MET A 131 11.80 -17.35 4.44
N ALA A 132 10.89 -18.28 4.12
CA ALA A 132 11.23 -19.48 3.35
C ALA A 132 11.67 -19.13 1.92
N TYR A 133 11.03 -18.13 1.29
CA TYR A 133 11.43 -17.63 -0.03
C TYR A 133 12.86 -17.08 -0.01
N LEU A 134 13.15 -16.15 0.91
CA LEU A 134 14.49 -15.58 1.08
C LEU A 134 15.54 -16.67 1.35
N TRP A 135 15.23 -17.63 2.23
CA TRP A 135 16.12 -18.74 2.54
C TRP A 135 16.45 -19.62 1.31
N ILE A 136 15.46 -19.90 0.45
CA ILE A 136 15.68 -20.70 -0.77
C ILE A 136 16.60 -19.99 -1.76
N GLY A 137 16.50 -18.66 -1.87
CA GLY A 137 17.41 -17.86 -2.70
C GLY A 137 18.81 -17.71 -2.11
N GLY A 138 19.01 -18.14 -0.86
CA GLY A 138 20.22 -17.87 -0.11
C GLY A 138 20.34 -16.41 0.33
N ASP A 139 19.27 -15.63 0.36
CA ASP A 139 19.33 -14.27 0.91
C ASP A 139 19.50 -14.30 2.43
N LEU A 140 19.70 -13.11 3.03
CA LEU A 140 20.06 -12.92 4.45
C LEU A 140 21.52 -13.26 4.74
N HIS A 141 22.37 -13.19 3.72
CA HIS A 141 23.79 -13.04 3.93
C HIS A 141 24.02 -11.69 4.63
N TYR A 142 24.08 -11.71 5.96
CA TYR A 142 24.81 -10.66 6.63
C TYR A 142 26.24 -10.75 6.08
N PRO A 143 26.83 -9.66 5.56
CA PRO A 143 28.21 -9.70 5.13
C PRO A 143 29.05 -10.20 6.31
N ASN A 144 29.46 -11.47 6.26
CA ASN A 144 30.21 -12.15 7.32
C ASN A 144 31.66 -11.65 7.37
N ASN A 145 32.04 -10.88 6.37
CA ASN A 145 33.14 -9.96 6.45
C ASN A 145 32.52 -8.63 6.84
N PHE A 146 32.84 -8.16 8.05
CA PHE A 146 33.10 -6.75 8.18
C PHE A 146 34.03 -6.41 7.01
N ILE A 147 33.52 -5.74 5.99
CA ILE A 147 34.36 -4.92 5.16
C ILE A 147 34.35 -3.62 5.97
N PRO A 148 35.29 -3.38 6.91
CA PRO A 148 35.58 -2.00 7.19
C PRO A 148 35.90 -1.39 5.83
N ILE A 149 35.15 -0.39 5.37
CA ILE A 149 35.49 0.35 4.14
C ILE A 149 36.66 1.31 4.46
N HIS A 150 37.67 0.73 5.07
CA HIS A 150 39.04 1.13 4.97
C HIS A 150 39.74 -0.06 4.31
N GLU A 151 39.34 -0.40 3.07
CA GLU A 151 40.30 -1.06 2.21
C GLU A 151 41.30 0.02 1.84
N GLU A 152 42.35 0.06 2.65
CA GLU A 152 43.45 0.98 2.55
C GLU A 152 44.32 0.49 1.39
N THR A 153 44.25 1.18 0.27
CA THR A 153 45.11 0.94 -0.88
C THR A 153 46.40 1.72 -0.64
N GLU A 154 47.56 1.04 -0.67
CA GLU A 154 48.84 1.72 -0.42
C GLU A 154 49.25 2.54 -1.64
N LEU A 155 49.81 3.73 -1.38
CA LEU A 155 50.44 4.52 -2.43
C LEU A 155 51.70 3.81 -2.91
N THR A 156 51.75 3.54 -4.22
CA THR A 156 52.90 2.88 -4.88
C THR A 156 53.96 3.88 -5.36
N ALA A 157 53.74 5.18 -5.16
CA ALA A 157 54.70 6.25 -5.38
C ALA A 157 54.50 7.44 -4.43
N ASP A 158 55.55 8.20 -4.17
CA ASP A 158 55.46 9.49 -3.46
C ASP A 158 54.60 10.49 -4.23
N VAL A 159 53.74 11.23 -3.52
CA VAL A 159 52.80 12.20 -4.09
C VAL A 159 53.19 13.60 -3.60
N ALA A 160 53.54 14.49 -4.53
CA ALA A 160 53.92 15.87 -4.21
C ALA A 160 52.71 16.80 -4.05
N VAL A 161 52.87 17.91 -3.32
CA VAL A 161 51.86 19.00 -3.30
C VAL A 161 51.51 19.43 -4.73
N GLY A 162 50.22 19.61 -5.00
CA GLY A 162 49.70 20.00 -6.31
C GLY A 162 49.47 18.84 -7.27
N SER A 163 49.73 17.60 -6.84
CA SER A 163 49.46 16.41 -7.65
C SER A 163 47.95 16.17 -7.75
N THR A 164 47.51 15.76 -8.95
CA THR A 164 46.14 15.34 -9.23
C THR A 164 46.06 13.86 -9.58
N VAL A 165 47.18 13.11 -9.49
CA VAL A 165 47.24 11.70 -9.85
C VAL A 165 47.84 10.93 -8.69
N LEU A 166 47.15 9.90 -8.25
CA LEU A 166 47.57 8.94 -7.24
C LEU A 166 47.91 7.61 -7.91
N GLN A 167 49.06 7.05 -7.57
CA GLN A 167 49.46 5.70 -7.95
C GLN A 167 49.15 4.78 -6.79
N VAL A 168 48.34 3.76 -7.01
CA VAL A 168 47.81 2.89 -5.96
C VAL A 168 48.02 1.42 -6.33
N ASP A 169 48.02 0.53 -5.34
CA ASP A 169 48.27 -0.91 -5.57
C ASP A 169 47.11 -1.62 -6.32
N ASP A 170 45.87 -1.16 -6.11
CA ASP A 170 44.66 -1.68 -6.72
C ASP A 170 43.64 -0.56 -6.99
N VAL A 171 42.91 -0.64 -8.10
CA VAL A 171 41.85 0.30 -8.47
C VAL A 171 40.47 -0.35 -8.61
N GLU A 172 40.36 -1.68 -8.45
CA GLU A 172 39.11 -2.44 -8.64
C GLU A 172 37.97 -1.98 -7.72
N HIS A 173 38.30 -1.29 -6.62
CA HIS A 173 37.39 -0.93 -5.54
C HIS A 173 37.05 0.58 -5.47
N PHE A 174 37.40 1.36 -6.51
CA PHE A 174 37.11 2.79 -6.58
C PHE A 174 36.17 3.12 -7.74
N ASP A 175 35.28 4.09 -7.53
CA ASP A 175 34.37 4.62 -8.55
C ASP A 175 34.67 6.08 -8.91
N VAL A 176 34.43 6.45 -10.17
CA VAL A 176 34.52 7.84 -10.62
C VAL A 176 33.44 8.68 -9.93
N GLY A 177 33.84 9.80 -9.33
CA GLY A 177 32.97 10.69 -8.55
C GLY A 177 32.90 10.34 -7.06
N GLN A 178 33.63 9.30 -6.61
CA GLN A 178 33.72 8.93 -5.19
C GLN A 178 34.70 9.86 -4.45
N GLU A 179 34.37 10.20 -3.19
CA GLU A 179 35.30 10.86 -2.27
C GLU A 179 36.23 9.83 -1.63
N ILE A 180 37.52 10.13 -1.61
CA ILE A 180 38.55 9.34 -0.95
C ILE A 180 39.27 10.20 0.09
N ILE A 181 39.74 9.56 1.15
CA ILE A 181 40.53 10.19 2.21
C ILE A 181 41.95 9.64 2.12
N ILE A 182 42.92 10.51 1.92
CA ILE A 182 44.34 10.17 1.95
C ILE A 182 44.85 10.41 3.37
N LYS A 183 45.33 9.36 4.03
CA LYS A 183 45.81 9.40 5.42
C LYS A 183 47.34 9.42 5.49
N ASP A 184 47.90 10.46 6.11
CA ASP A 184 49.29 10.50 6.64
C ASP A 184 49.24 10.52 8.17
N LYS A 185 50.33 10.14 8.85
CA LYS A 185 50.50 10.19 10.30
C LYS A 185 50.21 11.57 10.92
N ASN A 186 50.26 12.65 10.13
CA ASN A 186 50.09 14.01 10.63
C ASN A 186 48.93 14.80 9.99
N ASN A 187 48.45 14.45 8.79
CA ASN A 187 47.38 15.18 8.09
C ASN A 187 46.52 14.24 7.24
N ASP A 188 45.20 14.32 7.40
CA ASP A 188 44.23 13.65 6.52
C ASP A 188 43.68 14.66 5.52
N GLU A 189 43.54 14.27 4.24
CA GLU A 189 42.99 15.11 3.18
C GLU A 189 41.97 14.35 2.34
N THR A 190 40.83 14.99 2.04
CA THR A 190 39.76 14.42 1.22
C THR A 190 39.88 14.91 -0.21
N ALA A 191 39.70 14.03 -1.18
CA ALA A 191 39.69 14.36 -2.60
C ALA A 191 38.65 13.54 -3.37
N THR A 192 38.13 14.07 -4.48
CA THR A 192 37.14 13.40 -5.33
C THR A 192 37.81 12.82 -6.58
N ILE A 193 37.41 11.61 -6.98
CA ILE A 193 37.95 10.92 -8.15
C ILE A 193 37.33 11.48 -9.45
N ALA A 194 38.16 12.07 -10.32
CA ALA A 194 37.79 12.53 -11.65
C ALA A 194 37.78 11.42 -12.71
N SER A 195 38.74 10.49 -12.64
CA SER A 195 38.84 9.35 -13.56
C SER A 195 39.78 8.26 -13.02
N ILE A 196 39.61 7.03 -13.48
CA ILE A 196 40.38 5.86 -13.07
C ILE A 196 41.04 5.25 -14.31
N ASN A 197 42.31 4.85 -14.18
CA ASN A 197 43.04 4.13 -15.23
C ASN A 197 43.45 2.74 -14.71
N GLU A 198 42.72 1.72 -15.13
CA GLU A 198 42.93 0.31 -14.76
C GLU A 198 44.26 -0.26 -15.27
N GLU A 199 44.70 0.13 -16.48
CA GLU A 199 45.97 -0.39 -17.05
C GLU A 199 47.21 0.16 -16.32
N ALA A 200 47.07 1.31 -15.67
CA ALA A 200 48.16 2.02 -14.99
C ALA A 200 48.01 2.04 -13.46
N SER A 201 47.00 1.37 -12.89
CA SER A 201 46.67 1.38 -11.46
C SER A 201 46.73 2.79 -10.85
N SER A 202 46.08 3.76 -11.51
CA SER A 202 46.15 5.17 -11.12
C SER A 202 44.79 5.84 -11.05
N ILE A 203 44.62 6.68 -10.03
CA ILE A 203 43.42 7.46 -9.76
C ILE A 203 43.71 8.93 -10.04
N THR A 204 42.89 9.59 -10.85
CA THR A 204 42.99 11.03 -11.11
C THR A 204 41.94 11.77 -10.29
N LEU A 205 42.33 12.85 -9.63
CA LEU A 205 41.51 13.67 -8.75
C LEU A 205 40.96 14.91 -9.48
N GLU A 206 39.80 15.39 -9.04
CA GLU A 206 39.20 16.63 -9.58
C GLU A 206 39.97 17.88 -9.16
N GLU A 207 40.52 17.87 -7.94
CA GLU A 207 41.29 18.96 -7.36
C GLU A 207 42.70 18.50 -7.00
N SER A 208 43.65 19.43 -6.99
CA SER A 208 45.04 19.16 -6.64
C SER A 208 45.23 19.06 -5.13
N LEU A 209 46.02 18.10 -4.67
CA LEU A 209 46.30 17.91 -3.26
C LEU A 209 47.09 19.08 -2.66
N ALA A 210 46.71 19.49 -1.46
CA ALA A 210 47.33 20.53 -0.66
C ALA A 210 48.59 20.05 0.08
N ASN A 211 48.71 18.73 0.31
CA ASN A 211 49.81 18.14 1.06
C ASN A 211 50.67 17.17 0.21
N THR A 212 51.80 16.72 0.78
CA THR A 212 52.67 15.67 0.23
C THR A 212 52.43 14.39 1.01
N TYR A 213 52.39 13.26 0.30
CA TYR A 213 52.20 11.92 0.87
C TYR A 213 53.36 11.02 0.43
N ALA A 214 53.83 10.18 1.34
CA ALA A 214 54.94 9.26 1.10
C ALA A 214 54.44 7.94 0.50
N LEU A 215 55.35 7.22 -0.16
CA LEU A 215 55.21 5.78 -0.40
C LEU A 215 54.82 5.07 0.91
N GLU A 216 53.88 4.12 0.85
CA GLU A 216 53.28 3.40 2.00
C GLU A 216 52.20 4.17 2.79
N ASP A 217 51.92 5.44 2.49
CA ASP A 217 50.72 6.12 2.99
C ASP A 217 49.46 5.58 2.29
N LYS A 218 48.29 5.79 2.90
CA LYS A 218 47.08 5.04 2.57
C LYS A 218 46.01 5.92 1.93
N ALA A 219 45.56 5.53 0.74
CA ALA A 219 44.34 6.06 0.14
C ALA A 219 43.16 5.20 0.60
N VAL A 220 42.17 5.85 1.22
CA VAL A 220 41.03 5.19 1.85
C VAL A 220 39.79 5.63 1.11
N ALA A 221 39.07 4.68 0.52
CA ALA A 221 37.74 4.93 -0.01
C ALA A 221 36.85 5.52 1.09
N GLY A 222 36.27 6.70 0.84
CA GLY A 222 35.42 7.43 1.77
C GLY A 222 33.95 6.97 1.72
N GLU A 223 33.36 6.93 2.92
CA GLU A 223 31.99 6.58 3.33
C GLU A 223 31.54 5.10 3.21
N ASN A 224 31.08 4.57 4.37
CA ASN A 224 30.38 3.30 4.51
C ASN A 224 29.06 3.34 3.71
N VAL A 225 29.10 3.02 2.42
CA VAL A 225 27.88 2.95 1.61
C VAL A 225 27.11 1.69 2.00
N ILE A 226 25.98 1.87 2.70
CA ILE A 226 25.07 0.75 2.99
C ILE A 226 24.43 0.29 1.69
N VAL A 227 24.93 -0.82 1.13
CA VAL A 227 24.38 -1.51 -0.03
C VAL A 227 23.37 -2.55 0.45
N LEU A 228 22.10 -2.36 0.11
CA LEU A 228 21.02 -3.28 0.51
C LEU A 228 21.03 -4.59 -0.29
N ASP A 229 21.53 -4.54 -1.52
CA ASP A 229 21.59 -5.64 -2.49
C ASP A 229 22.48 -6.79 -1.99
N ASP A 230 23.48 -6.51 -1.16
CA ASP A 230 24.35 -7.52 -0.55
C ASP A 230 23.61 -8.37 0.48
N PHE A 231 22.56 -7.81 1.10
CA PHE A 231 21.77 -8.49 2.12
C PHE A 231 20.59 -9.28 1.52
N ILE A 232 19.91 -8.68 0.55
CA ILE A 232 18.85 -9.32 -0.27
C ILE A 232 19.13 -8.93 -1.71
N ALA A 233 19.44 -9.90 -2.56
CA ALA A 233 19.78 -9.60 -3.94
C ALA A 233 18.60 -8.95 -4.68
N ASP A 234 18.86 -7.83 -5.35
CA ASP A 234 17.84 -7.02 -6.05
C ASP A 234 16.97 -7.87 -7.01
N TRP A 235 17.61 -8.72 -7.81
CA TRP A 235 16.91 -9.61 -8.75
C TRP A 235 15.98 -10.62 -8.04
N HIS A 236 16.37 -11.10 -6.86
CA HIS A 236 15.57 -12.07 -6.11
C HIS A 236 14.41 -11.39 -5.40
N GLY A 237 14.62 -10.18 -4.86
CA GLY A 237 13.54 -9.32 -4.38
C GLY A 237 12.49 -9.05 -5.45
N ASP A 238 12.92 -8.68 -6.66
CA ASP A 238 12.03 -8.36 -7.78
C ASP A 238 11.23 -9.57 -8.28
N ILE A 239 11.85 -10.74 -8.41
CA ILE A 239 11.13 -11.98 -8.77
C ILE A 239 10.00 -12.25 -7.76
N GLY A 240 10.30 -12.10 -6.46
CA GLY A 240 9.34 -12.32 -5.38
C GLY A 240 8.15 -11.36 -5.49
N MET A 241 8.44 -10.09 -5.79
CA MET A 241 7.43 -9.05 -6.01
C MET A 241 6.52 -9.38 -7.20
N PHE A 242 7.08 -9.83 -8.33
CA PHE A 242 6.31 -10.20 -9.51
C PHE A 242 5.41 -11.43 -9.27
N ILE A 243 5.93 -12.46 -8.61
CA ILE A 243 5.15 -13.66 -8.24
C ILE A 243 3.99 -13.26 -7.32
N MET A 244 4.27 -12.44 -6.29
CA MET A 244 3.26 -11.95 -5.37
C MET A 244 2.18 -11.14 -6.10
N PHE A 245 2.55 -10.18 -6.94
CA PHE A 245 1.58 -9.37 -7.67
C PHE A 245 0.76 -10.19 -8.67
N ALA A 246 1.38 -11.13 -9.39
CA ALA A 246 0.65 -12.05 -10.27
C ALA A 246 -0.41 -12.85 -9.49
N PHE A 247 -0.04 -13.36 -8.31
CA PHE A 247 -0.98 -14.05 -7.42
C PHE A 247 -2.10 -13.11 -6.94
N VAL A 248 -1.76 -11.95 -6.39
CA VAL A 248 -2.71 -10.97 -5.82
C VAL A 248 -3.70 -10.47 -6.88
N PHE A 249 -3.23 -10.05 -8.05
CA PHE A 249 -4.10 -9.58 -9.12
C PHE A 249 -4.89 -10.73 -9.77
N GLY A 250 -4.32 -11.93 -9.81
CA GLY A 250 -5.03 -13.14 -10.24
C GLY A 250 -6.25 -13.44 -9.35
N VAL A 251 -6.05 -13.51 -8.03
CA VAL A 251 -7.16 -13.78 -7.09
C VAL A 251 -8.17 -12.63 -7.03
N LEU A 252 -7.70 -11.39 -7.10
CA LEU A 252 -8.57 -10.21 -7.16
C LEU A 252 -9.44 -10.22 -8.42
N GLY A 253 -8.85 -10.55 -9.58
CA GLY A 253 -9.56 -10.68 -10.85
C GLY A 253 -10.65 -11.77 -10.81
N LEU A 254 -10.38 -12.90 -10.15
CA LEU A 254 -11.39 -13.94 -9.92
C LEU A 254 -12.54 -13.44 -9.03
N GLY A 255 -12.23 -12.67 -7.98
CA GLY A 255 -13.23 -12.05 -7.12
C GLY A 255 -14.10 -11.03 -7.84
N ILE A 256 -13.50 -10.14 -8.63
CA ILE A 256 -14.21 -9.16 -9.47
C ILE A 256 -15.10 -9.88 -10.49
N ARG A 257 -14.60 -10.92 -11.16
CA ARG A 257 -15.40 -11.72 -12.11
C ARG A 257 -16.61 -12.36 -11.44
N LYS A 258 -16.45 -12.88 -10.21
CA LYS A 258 -17.55 -13.44 -9.43
C LYS A 258 -18.58 -12.37 -9.07
N PHE A 259 -18.13 -11.21 -8.61
CA PHE A 259 -19.01 -10.08 -8.27
C PHE A 259 -19.77 -9.55 -9.50
N TRP A 260 -19.09 -9.34 -10.62
CA TRP A 260 -19.70 -8.87 -11.88
C TRP A 260 -20.80 -9.83 -12.38
N LYS A 261 -20.54 -11.15 -12.35
CA LYS A 261 -21.56 -12.15 -12.71
C LYS A 261 -22.78 -12.06 -11.80
N GLY A 262 -22.58 -11.84 -10.51
CA GLY A 262 -23.63 -11.62 -9.53
C GLY A 262 -24.51 -10.41 -9.86
N LEU A 263 -23.88 -9.25 -10.11
CA LEU A 263 -24.57 -8.03 -10.53
C LEU A 263 -25.35 -8.23 -11.83
N MET A 264 -24.74 -8.85 -12.85
CA MET A 264 -25.41 -9.09 -14.14
C MET A 264 -26.59 -10.06 -14.03
N SER A 265 -26.59 -10.98 -13.08
CA SER A 265 -27.73 -11.87 -12.84
C SER A 265 -28.94 -11.16 -12.22
N SER A 266 -28.75 -9.95 -11.68
CA SER A 266 -29.78 -9.19 -10.95
C SER A 266 -30.65 -8.30 -11.84
N VAL A 267 -30.33 -8.13 -13.13
CA VAL A 267 -31.04 -7.22 -14.03
C VAL A 267 -31.31 -7.87 -15.41
N PRO A 268 -32.51 -7.67 -16.00
CA PRO A 268 -32.83 -8.15 -17.35
C PRO A 268 -31.91 -7.57 -18.42
N GLU A 269 -31.65 -8.34 -19.48
CA GLU A 269 -30.71 -7.97 -20.56
C GLU A 269 -31.10 -6.69 -21.33
N THR A 270 -32.38 -6.31 -21.26
CA THR A 270 -32.98 -5.14 -21.91
C THR A 270 -32.62 -3.80 -21.26
N SER A 271 -31.88 -3.79 -20.16
CA SER A 271 -31.53 -2.57 -19.40
C SER A 271 -30.19 -1.93 -19.82
N ARG A 272 -29.54 -2.34 -20.91
CA ARG A 272 -28.20 -1.85 -21.27
C ARG A 272 -28.27 -0.49 -21.97
N THR A 273 -27.41 0.45 -21.59
CA THR A 273 -27.42 1.86 -22.06
C THR A 273 -26.83 2.09 -23.46
N GLY A 274 -26.55 1.02 -24.23
CA GLY A 274 -25.91 1.10 -25.55
C GLY A 274 -24.43 1.55 -25.52
N LEU A 275 -23.93 2.02 -24.38
CA LEU A 275 -22.53 2.38 -24.16
C LEU A 275 -21.63 1.15 -24.15
N THR A 276 -20.39 1.34 -24.59
CA THR A 276 -19.36 0.30 -24.46
C THR A 276 -18.88 0.19 -23.01
N LEU A 277 -18.47 -1.01 -22.59
CA LEU A 277 -17.92 -1.23 -21.24
C LEU A 277 -16.72 -0.32 -20.94
N PHE A 278 -15.90 -0.02 -21.95
CA PHE A 278 -14.75 0.88 -21.79
C PHE A 278 -15.19 2.31 -21.46
N GLN A 279 -16.20 2.85 -22.14
CA GLN A 279 -16.74 4.18 -21.85
C GLN A 279 -17.32 4.25 -20.42
N CYS A 280 -18.06 3.22 -20.00
CA CYS A 280 -18.60 3.13 -18.63
C CYS A 280 -17.49 3.06 -17.58
N LEU A 281 -16.42 2.29 -17.85
CA LEU A 281 -15.27 2.20 -16.96
C LEU A 281 -14.56 3.54 -16.81
N VAL A 282 -14.30 4.23 -17.92
CA VAL A 282 -13.65 5.55 -17.91
C VAL A 282 -14.49 6.55 -17.12
N ALA A 283 -15.82 6.57 -17.31
CA ALA A 283 -16.72 7.41 -16.54
C ALA A 283 -16.64 7.11 -15.03
N ALA A 284 -16.67 5.84 -14.64
CA ALA A 284 -16.55 5.41 -13.25
C ALA A 284 -15.19 5.81 -12.63
N VAL A 285 -14.09 5.68 -13.37
CA VAL A 285 -12.76 6.11 -12.90
C VAL A 285 -12.74 7.61 -12.59
N PHE A 286 -13.25 8.45 -13.50
CA PHE A 286 -13.28 9.90 -13.29
C PHE A 286 -14.21 10.32 -12.14
N GLU A 287 -15.34 9.63 -11.97
CA GLU A 287 -16.25 9.85 -10.84
C GLU A 287 -15.55 9.58 -9.50
N ILE A 288 -14.87 8.44 -9.40
CA ILE A 288 -14.16 8.01 -8.19
C ILE A 288 -12.96 8.92 -7.92
N ALA A 289 -12.15 9.23 -8.93
CA ALA A 289 -10.95 10.06 -8.79
C ALA A 289 -11.28 11.45 -8.22
N LYS A 290 -12.38 12.07 -8.68
CA LYS A 290 -12.84 13.39 -8.21
C LYS A 290 -13.48 13.35 -6.82
N HIS A 291 -13.74 12.16 -6.25
CA HIS A 291 -14.48 11.98 -5.01
C HIS A 291 -15.82 12.77 -4.98
N ALA A 292 -16.46 12.93 -6.15
CA ALA A 292 -17.57 13.86 -6.35
C ALA A 292 -18.80 13.56 -5.47
N ASN A 293 -18.95 12.32 -5.02
CA ASN A 293 -20.05 11.90 -4.16
C ASN A 293 -19.77 12.09 -2.65
N PHE A 294 -18.51 12.26 -2.24
CA PHE A 294 -18.18 12.52 -0.84
C PHE A 294 -18.61 13.93 -0.42
N THR A 295 -18.40 14.92 -1.27
CA THR A 295 -18.74 16.32 -1.01
C THR A 295 -20.25 16.58 -0.92
N LYS A 296 -21.07 15.66 -1.44
CA LYS A 296 -22.54 15.73 -1.34
C LYS A 296 -23.07 15.45 0.06
N CYS A 297 -22.29 14.82 0.94
CA CYS A 297 -22.72 14.44 2.29
C CYS A 297 -22.09 15.35 3.34
N GLU A 298 -22.89 15.96 4.22
CA GLU A 298 -22.40 16.99 5.16
C GLU A 298 -21.49 16.42 6.26
N SER A 299 -21.86 15.29 6.87
CA SER A 299 -21.05 14.62 7.91
C SER A 299 -19.75 14.00 7.40
N SER A 300 -19.53 13.96 6.08
CA SER A 300 -18.39 13.27 5.49
C SER A 300 -17.09 14.06 5.59
N LYS A 301 -17.11 15.38 5.81
CA LYS A 301 -15.92 16.26 5.72
C LYS A 301 -14.72 15.76 6.53
N LYS A 302 -14.96 15.28 7.75
CA LYS A 302 -13.90 14.72 8.61
C LYS A 302 -13.39 13.35 8.12
N VAL A 303 -14.26 12.51 7.53
CA VAL A 303 -13.85 11.22 6.92
C VAL A 303 -13.04 11.49 5.64
N TYR A 304 -13.46 12.51 4.90
CA TYR A 304 -12.96 12.87 3.58
C TYR A 304 -11.47 13.13 3.61
N TYR A 305 -10.98 14.05 4.46
CA TYR A 305 -9.56 14.38 4.51
C TYR A 305 -8.68 13.22 4.98
N ALA A 306 -9.15 12.44 5.97
CA ALA A 306 -8.42 11.26 6.44
C ALA A 306 -8.28 10.21 5.31
N HIS A 307 -9.35 9.94 4.59
CA HIS A 307 -9.34 9.01 3.46
C HIS A 307 -8.48 9.52 2.30
N LEU A 308 -8.56 10.81 1.97
CA LEU A 308 -7.82 11.43 0.88
C LEU A 308 -6.31 11.38 1.12
N GLY A 309 -5.88 11.67 2.36
CA GLY A 309 -4.48 11.56 2.77
C GLY A 309 -3.93 10.13 2.62
N ILE A 310 -4.69 9.14 3.10
CA ILE A 310 -4.31 7.72 2.94
C ILE A 310 -4.25 7.34 1.45
N LEU A 311 -5.28 7.67 0.66
CA LEU A 311 -5.36 7.27 -0.74
C LEU A 311 -4.24 7.88 -1.58
N TYR A 312 -4.11 9.21 -1.59
CA TYR A 312 -3.08 9.86 -2.41
C TYR A 312 -1.68 9.63 -1.88
N GLY A 313 -1.52 9.46 -0.57
CA GLY A 313 -0.24 9.06 -0.01
C GLY A 313 0.18 7.68 -0.50
N CYS A 314 -0.71 6.68 -0.48
CA CYS A 314 -0.41 5.35 -1.01
C CYS A 314 -0.13 5.38 -2.52
N ILE A 315 -0.89 6.17 -3.30
CA ILE A 315 -0.65 6.35 -4.74
C ILE A 315 0.73 6.96 -4.99
N ALA A 316 1.13 7.97 -4.21
CA ALA A 316 2.44 8.60 -4.34
C ALA A 316 3.59 7.65 -3.96
N LEU A 317 3.42 6.84 -2.90
CA LEU A 317 4.40 5.82 -2.50
C LEU A 317 4.55 4.71 -3.56
N ILE A 318 3.44 4.19 -4.09
CA ILE A 318 3.44 3.23 -5.20
C ILE A 318 4.08 3.86 -6.45
N GLY A 319 3.80 5.13 -6.71
CA GLY A 319 4.44 5.90 -7.77
C GLY A 319 5.95 6.02 -7.60
N ALA A 320 6.44 6.28 -6.38
CA ALA A 320 7.86 6.32 -6.09
C ALA A 320 8.55 4.97 -6.37
N THR A 321 7.95 3.85 -5.93
CA THR A 321 8.45 2.51 -6.24
C THR A 321 8.43 2.23 -7.75
N GLY A 322 7.34 2.58 -8.44
CA GLY A 322 7.22 2.40 -9.88
C GLY A 322 8.23 3.23 -10.68
N ILE A 323 8.46 4.49 -10.30
CA ILE A 323 9.49 5.34 -10.92
C ILE A 323 10.88 4.75 -10.69
N THR A 324 11.17 4.26 -9.48
CA THR A 324 12.46 3.59 -9.18
C THR A 324 12.68 2.41 -10.10
N PHE A 325 11.68 1.54 -10.23
CA PHE A 325 11.74 0.37 -11.10
C PHE A 325 11.97 0.77 -12.57
N LEU A 326 11.22 1.77 -13.06
CA LEU A 326 11.37 2.25 -14.43
C LEU A 326 12.77 2.85 -14.69
N LEU A 327 13.31 3.64 -13.75
CA LEU A 327 14.64 4.23 -13.91
C LEU A 327 15.75 3.19 -13.83
N HIS A 328 15.64 2.22 -12.94
CA HIS A 328 16.60 1.11 -12.83
C HIS A 328 16.61 0.28 -14.13
N TYR A 329 15.47 -0.22 -14.56
CA TYR A 329 15.40 -1.17 -15.68
C TYR A 329 15.42 -0.53 -17.07
N LEU A 330 14.92 0.69 -17.25
CA LEU A 330 14.87 1.34 -18.56
C LEU A 330 15.99 2.35 -18.78
N ALA A 331 16.48 2.99 -17.71
CA ALA A 331 17.52 4.02 -17.80
C ALA A 331 18.87 3.58 -17.22
N GLY A 332 18.97 2.37 -16.64
CA GLY A 332 20.21 1.86 -16.04
C GLY A 332 20.69 2.71 -14.87
N MET A 333 19.80 3.49 -14.26
CA MET A 333 20.15 4.40 -13.18
C MET A 333 19.91 3.69 -11.84
N HIS A 334 20.98 3.51 -11.07
CA HIS A 334 20.95 2.80 -9.80
C HIS A 334 20.82 3.78 -8.62
N SER A 335 20.32 3.28 -7.49
CA SER A 335 20.32 4.03 -6.23
C SER A 335 21.76 4.10 -5.67
N PRO A 336 22.14 5.10 -4.87
CA PRO A 336 21.29 6.03 -4.12
C PRO A 336 20.89 7.30 -4.89
N TRP A 337 19.63 7.70 -4.73
CA TRP A 337 19.08 8.91 -5.37
C TRP A 337 19.16 10.14 -4.47
N GLY A 338 19.54 11.29 -5.05
CA GLY A 338 19.48 12.59 -4.37
C GLY A 338 18.07 12.95 -3.87
N ILE A 339 17.99 13.78 -2.82
CA ILE A 339 16.73 14.14 -2.14
C ILE A 339 15.72 14.83 -3.08
N LEU A 340 16.22 15.57 -4.07
CA LEU A 340 15.39 16.28 -5.06
C LEU A 340 15.02 15.42 -6.28
N SER A 341 15.43 14.14 -6.31
CA SER A 341 15.00 13.22 -7.37
C SER A 341 13.49 13.00 -7.33
N ALA A 342 12.89 12.71 -8.48
CA ALA A 342 11.45 12.43 -8.60
C ALA A 342 11.01 11.33 -7.62
N THR A 343 11.77 10.24 -7.52
CA THR A 343 11.52 9.14 -6.58
C THR A 343 11.42 9.63 -5.12
N LYS A 344 12.42 10.41 -4.65
CA LYS A 344 12.46 10.87 -3.26
C LYS A 344 11.36 11.90 -2.97
N ILE A 345 11.06 12.80 -3.91
CA ILE A 345 9.96 13.76 -3.76
C ILE A 345 8.62 13.03 -3.57
N PHE A 346 8.31 12.05 -4.44
CA PHE A 346 7.09 11.26 -4.32
C PHE A 346 7.06 10.45 -3.02
N ALA A 347 8.19 9.89 -2.59
CA ALA A 347 8.29 9.16 -1.34
C ALA A 347 8.02 10.04 -0.11
N ILE A 348 8.61 11.25 -0.05
CA ILE A 348 8.43 12.19 1.07
C ILE A 348 6.99 12.70 1.12
N ILE A 349 6.44 13.17 -0.01
CA ILE A 349 5.06 13.64 -0.10
C ILE A 349 4.09 12.51 0.25
N GLY A 350 4.33 11.30 -0.29
CA GLY A 350 3.52 10.13 -0.03
C GLY A 350 3.51 9.75 1.45
N THR A 351 4.69 9.67 2.08
CA THR A 351 4.84 9.37 3.51
C THR A 351 4.13 10.38 4.38
N ALA A 352 4.27 11.68 4.09
CA ALA A 352 3.60 12.74 4.83
C ALA A 352 2.07 12.65 4.74
N LEU A 353 1.54 12.43 3.52
CA LEU A 353 0.09 12.31 3.28
C LEU A 353 -0.51 11.07 3.95
N VAL A 354 0.12 9.89 3.82
CA VAL A 354 -0.38 8.68 4.49
C VAL A 354 -0.32 8.84 6.00
N SER A 355 0.78 9.38 6.54
CA SER A 355 0.93 9.57 7.99
C SER A 355 -0.13 10.51 8.56
N ALA A 356 -0.39 11.64 7.90
CA ALA A 356 -1.45 12.57 8.29
C ALA A 356 -2.84 11.92 8.20
N GLY A 357 -3.11 11.19 7.11
CA GLY A 357 -4.37 10.47 6.91
C GLY A 357 -4.61 9.39 7.97
N LEU A 358 -3.58 8.59 8.29
CA LEU A 358 -3.60 7.58 9.35
C LEU A 358 -3.84 8.21 10.71
N PHE A 359 -3.12 9.28 11.04
CA PHE A 359 -3.29 10.01 12.30
C PHE A 359 -4.75 10.47 12.46
N LEU A 360 -5.31 11.14 11.46
CA LEU A 360 -6.69 11.59 11.49
C LEU A 360 -7.69 10.43 11.59
N ALA A 361 -7.45 9.32 10.88
CA ALA A 361 -8.31 8.14 10.91
C ALA A 361 -8.31 7.44 12.27
N ILE A 362 -7.14 7.33 12.92
CA ILE A 362 -6.97 6.71 14.25
C ILE A 362 -7.52 7.65 15.33
N TYR A 363 -7.13 8.93 15.31
CA TYR A 363 -7.61 9.94 16.27
C TYR A 363 -9.13 9.97 16.31
N ARG A 364 -9.78 10.03 15.14
CA ARG A 364 -11.24 10.00 15.06
C ARG A 364 -11.83 8.75 15.71
N ARG A 365 -11.26 7.56 15.48
CA ARG A 365 -11.81 6.32 16.04
C ARG A 365 -11.66 6.23 17.56
N LEU A 366 -10.66 6.89 18.12
CA LEU A 366 -10.41 6.90 19.56
C LEU A 366 -11.13 8.04 20.29
N ALA A 367 -11.29 9.19 19.65
CA ALA A 367 -11.78 10.42 20.29
C ALA A 367 -13.21 10.83 19.91
N ASP A 368 -13.74 10.41 18.75
CA ASP A 368 -15.05 10.83 18.28
C ASP A 368 -16.13 9.80 18.68
N PRO A 369 -17.07 10.15 19.59
CA PRO A 369 -18.13 9.24 20.02
C PRO A 369 -19.10 8.88 18.87
N ASP A 370 -19.16 9.69 17.82
CA ASP A 370 -20.00 9.48 16.65
C ASP A 370 -19.29 8.71 15.52
N ALA A 371 -18.05 8.25 15.72
CA ALA A 371 -17.29 7.50 14.71
C ALA A 371 -17.91 6.13 14.34
N GLY A 372 -18.89 5.66 15.13
CA GLY A 372 -19.52 4.35 14.95
C GLY A 372 -18.59 3.20 15.34
N LYS A 373 -19.10 1.96 15.29
CA LYS A 373 -18.30 0.77 15.62
C LYS A 373 -17.27 0.50 14.50
N SER A 374 -16.02 0.23 14.89
CA SER A 374 -14.97 -0.25 14.00
C SER A 374 -14.88 -1.77 14.08
N SER A 375 -14.82 -2.45 12.93
CA SER A 375 -14.62 -3.90 12.90
C SER A 375 -13.14 -4.24 13.10
N LEU A 376 -12.84 -5.50 13.43
CA LEU A 376 -11.46 -5.96 13.55
C LEU A 376 -10.66 -5.73 12.24
N GLY A 377 -11.32 -5.91 11.09
CA GLY A 377 -10.71 -5.65 9.79
C GLY A 377 -10.38 -4.17 9.55
N ASP A 378 -11.08 -3.22 10.19
CA ASP A 378 -10.69 -1.80 10.13
C ASP A 378 -9.37 -1.56 10.86
N TRP A 379 -9.25 -2.11 12.08
CA TRP A 379 -8.04 -1.95 12.90
C TRP A 379 -6.85 -2.67 12.32
N PHE A 380 -7.04 -3.89 11.80
CA PHE A 380 -5.98 -4.64 11.14
C PHE A 380 -5.35 -3.83 10.01
N LEU A 381 -6.17 -3.28 9.10
CA LEU A 381 -5.65 -2.50 7.97
C LEU A 381 -4.94 -1.22 8.43
N LEU A 382 -5.49 -0.51 9.43
CA LEU A 382 -4.86 0.70 9.96
C LEU A 382 -3.51 0.39 10.64
N ILE A 383 -3.46 -0.65 11.46
CA ILE A 383 -2.23 -1.06 12.16
C ILE A 383 -1.17 -1.51 11.15
N MET A 384 -1.54 -2.38 10.20
CA MET A 384 -0.61 -2.86 9.18
C MET A 384 -0.05 -1.71 8.33
N LEU A 385 -0.91 -0.79 7.89
CA LEU A 385 -0.46 0.36 7.12
C LEU A 385 0.41 1.31 7.97
N SER A 386 0.09 1.52 9.25
CA SER A 386 0.94 2.28 10.17
C SER A 386 2.32 1.63 10.34
N LEU A 387 2.38 0.31 10.53
CA LEU A 387 3.65 -0.41 10.67
C LEU A 387 4.48 -0.36 9.39
N ALA A 388 3.86 -0.50 8.22
CA ALA A 388 4.54 -0.36 6.93
C ALA A 388 5.14 1.05 6.74
N VAL A 389 4.38 2.11 7.05
CA VAL A 389 4.86 3.50 6.94
C VAL A 389 5.97 3.81 7.96
N LEU A 390 5.78 3.40 9.21
CA LEU A 390 6.75 3.64 10.28
C LEU A 390 8.06 2.89 10.03
N SER A 391 7.99 1.63 9.60
CA SER A 391 9.18 0.85 9.23
C SER A 391 9.89 1.46 8.02
N GLY A 392 9.17 1.92 7.00
CA GLY A 392 9.78 2.57 5.82
C GLY A 392 10.48 3.88 6.17
N LEU A 393 9.86 4.70 7.04
CA LEU A 393 10.48 5.92 7.55
C LEU A 393 11.70 5.59 8.43
N ALA A 394 11.60 4.57 9.28
CA ALA A 394 12.71 4.11 10.11
C ALA A 394 13.89 3.61 9.27
N THR A 395 13.65 2.85 8.19
CA THR A 395 14.71 2.44 7.25
C THR A 395 15.45 3.65 6.70
N TRP A 396 14.73 4.71 6.28
CA TRP A 396 15.37 5.93 5.77
C TRP A 396 16.18 6.67 6.85
N LEU A 397 15.61 6.87 8.04
CA LEU A 397 16.27 7.58 9.13
C LEU A 397 17.50 6.84 9.65
N ILE A 398 17.40 5.53 9.82
CA ILE A 398 18.50 4.69 10.31
C ILE A 398 19.63 4.62 9.28
N ARG A 399 19.29 4.55 7.99
CA ARG A 399 20.28 4.64 6.90
C ARG A 399 21.01 5.99 6.91
N VAL A 400 20.31 7.10 7.16
CA VAL A 400 20.93 8.44 7.26
C VAL A 400 21.79 8.57 8.52
N SER A 401 21.51 7.80 9.57
CA SER A 401 22.37 7.73 10.76
C SER A 401 23.55 6.75 10.64
N GLU A 402 23.77 6.17 9.45
CA GLU A 402 24.89 5.24 9.17
C GLU A 402 24.93 4.01 10.10
N TRP A 403 23.78 3.63 10.70
CA TRP A 403 23.71 2.44 11.53
C TRP A 403 23.42 1.21 10.67
N GLU A 404 24.49 0.64 10.10
CA GLU A 404 24.48 -0.47 9.14
C GLU A 404 23.57 -1.64 9.54
N ALA A 405 23.86 -2.28 10.68
CA ALA A 405 23.08 -3.41 11.17
C ALA A 405 21.60 -3.05 11.36
N GLY A 406 21.32 -1.84 11.85
CA GLY A 406 19.96 -1.32 11.99
C GLY A 406 19.26 -1.20 10.64
N THR A 407 19.95 -0.70 9.61
CA THR A 407 19.38 -0.54 8.27
C THR A 407 18.96 -1.88 7.66
N TYR A 408 19.81 -2.91 7.73
CA TYR A 408 19.48 -4.24 7.19
C TYR A 408 18.25 -4.86 7.87
N TRP A 409 18.23 -4.89 9.21
CA TRP A 409 17.13 -5.51 9.95
C TRP A 409 15.82 -4.73 9.83
N VAL A 410 15.86 -3.39 9.85
CA VAL A 410 14.65 -2.58 9.69
C VAL A 410 14.15 -2.63 8.24
N TYR A 411 15.05 -2.72 7.25
CA TYR A 411 14.67 -2.99 5.87
C TYR A 411 13.95 -4.33 5.71
N LEU A 412 14.46 -5.42 6.31
CA LEU A 412 13.77 -6.71 6.31
C LEU A 412 12.38 -6.62 6.95
N ILE A 413 12.27 -5.97 8.11
CA ILE A 413 11.00 -5.74 8.79
C ILE A 413 10.04 -4.96 7.89
N HIS A 414 10.53 -3.94 7.19
CA HIS A 414 9.73 -3.18 6.25
C HIS A 414 9.21 -4.05 5.10
N LEU A 415 10.08 -4.87 4.48
CA LEU A 415 9.69 -5.80 3.41
C LEU A 415 8.63 -6.80 3.88
N VAL A 416 8.76 -7.34 5.09
CA VAL A 416 7.76 -8.22 5.70
C VAL A 416 6.40 -7.51 5.79
N PHE A 417 6.36 -6.28 6.31
CA PHE A 417 5.09 -5.54 6.40
C PHE A 417 4.50 -5.19 5.03
N MET A 418 5.35 -4.89 4.04
CA MET A 418 4.92 -4.64 2.67
C MET A 418 4.34 -5.91 2.02
N PHE A 419 4.98 -7.06 2.20
CA PHE A 419 4.49 -8.35 1.74
C PHE A 419 3.12 -8.68 2.35
N GLU A 420 3.00 -8.54 3.66
CA GLU A 420 1.74 -8.73 4.41
C GLU A 420 0.62 -7.79 3.94
N PHE A 421 0.94 -6.52 3.69
CA PHE A 421 -0.03 -5.55 3.17
C PHE A 421 -0.58 -5.98 1.79
N PHE A 422 0.30 -6.35 0.87
CA PHE A 422 -0.10 -6.71 -0.49
C PHE A 422 -0.79 -8.08 -0.60
N ILE A 423 -0.31 -9.10 0.12
CA ILE A 423 -0.94 -10.42 0.11
C ILE A 423 -2.37 -10.37 0.65
N TYR A 424 -2.65 -9.43 1.57
CA TYR A 424 -3.99 -9.21 2.13
C TYR A 424 -4.83 -8.14 1.44
N LEU A 425 -4.28 -7.43 0.47
CA LEU A 425 -5.03 -6.45 -0.34
C LEU A 425 -6.36 -6.99 -0.88
N PRO A 426 -6.47 -8.20 -1.50
CA PRO A 426 -7.71 -8.67 -2.11
C PRO A 426 -8.76 -9.16 -1.09
N PHE A 427 -8.35 -9.39 0.16
CA PHE A 427 -9.21 -9.92 1.22
C PHE A 427 -9.61 -8.87 2.26
N SER A 428 -8.89 -7.75 2.29
CA SER A 428 -9.10 -6.65 3.23
C SER A 428 -10.05 -5.59 2.68
N LYS A 429 -10.29 -4.56 3.50
CA LYS A 429 -11.06 -3.37 3.08
C LYS A 429 -10.31 -2.54 2.03
N ALA A 430 -9.03 -2.78 1.77
CA ALA A 430 -8.32 -2.14 0.66
C ALA A 430 -8.93 -2.53 -0.71
N ALA A 431 -9.47 -3.75 -0.84
CA ALA A 431 -10.12 -4.20 -2.07
C ALA A 431 -11.36 -3.37 -2.47
N HIS A 432 -11.88 -2.54 -1.57
CA HIS A 432 -13.10 -1.76 -1.81
C HIS A 432 -13.01 -0.86 -3.05
N ILE A 433 -11.81 -0.36 -3.39
CA ILE A 433 -11.60 0.47 -4.58
C ILE A 433 -11.99 -0.28 -5.86
N PHE A 434 -11.65 -1.56 -5.96
CA PHE A 434 -11.93 -2.39 -7.13
C PHE A 434 -13.41 -2.78 -7.21
N TYR A 435 -14.01 -3.18 -6.10
CA TYR A 435 -15.43 -3.53 -6.08
C TYR A 435 -16.33 -2.31 -6.28
N ARG A 436 -15.95 -1.14 -5.74
CA ARG A 436 -16.64 0.14 -6.02
C ARG A 436 -16.54 0.51 -7.49
N LEU A 437 -15.34 0.46 -8.08
CA LEU A 437 -15.15 0.70 -9.51
C LEU A 437 -16.00 -0.24 -10.36
N THR A 438 -16.06 -1.52 -9.99
CA THR A 438 -16.88 -2.53 -10.66
C THR A 438 -18.37 -2.19 -10.58
N ALA A 439 -18.85 -1.82 -9.39
CA ALA A 439 -20.25 -1.45 -9.17
C ALA A 439 -20.64 -0.16 -9.93
N SER A 440 -19.80 0.88 -9.87
CA SER A 440 -20.01 2.13 -10.63
C SER A 440 -19.97 1.90 -12.15
N THR A 441 -19.05 1.06 -12.63
CA THR A 441 -19.03 0.70 -14.07
C THR A 441 -20.33 0.01 -14.47
N TRP A 442 -20.82 -0.88 -13.61
CA TRP A 442 -22.07 -1.60 -13.83
C TRP A 442 -23.31 -0.68 -13.79
N THR A 443 -23.35 0.34 -12.92
CA THR A 443 -24.47 1.30 -12.89
C THR A 443 -24.53 2.14 -14.16
N TYR A 444 -23.39 2.60 -14.69
CA TYR A 444 -23.34 3.27 -16.00
C TYR A 444 -23.73 2.35 -17.15
N TYR A 445 -23.32 1.08 -17.09
CA TYR A 445 -23.61 0.09 -18.13
C TYR A 445 -25.09 -0.30 -18.19
N THR A 446 -25.78 -0.30 -17.04
CA THR A 446 -27.20 -0.68 -16.92
C THR A 446 -28.15 0.51 -16.78
N GLY A 447 -27.63 1.74 -16.73
CA GLY A 447 -28.43 2.95 -16.54
C GLY A 447 -29.13 3.02 -15.18
N ARG A 448 -28.79 2.12 -14.24
CA ARG A 448 -29.35 2.11 -12.88
C ARG A 448 -28.70 3.24 -12.09
N GLY A 449 -29.30 4.43 -12.15
CA GLY A 449 -28.83 5.65 -11.48
C GLY A 449 -28.88 6.92 -12.33
N LEU A 450 -29.30 6.82 -13.59
CA LEU A 450 -29.71 7.94 -14.44
C LEU A 450 -31.22 8.15 -14.38
#